data_AF-A0A3C1DQU0-F1
#
_entry.id   AF-A0A3C1DQU0-F1
#
_cell.length_a   1.000
_cell.length_b   1.000
_cell.length_c   1.000
_cell.angle_alpha   90.00
_cell.angle_beta   90.00
_cell.angle_gamma   90.00
#
_symmetry.space_group_name_H-M   'P 1'
#
loop_
_entity.id
_entity.type
_entity.pdbx_description
1 polymer ?
#
loop_
_entity_poly.entity_id
_entity_poly.type
_entity_poly.pdbx_seq_one_letter_code
_entity_poly.pdbx_strand_id
1 'polypeptide(L)' 'MTGYPNVVQVDDRLQELEQGEWTGRLRANTYTPTMSARIARSGVDFAAPGGESMRDVGQRMYSWLRSLASDGPVSF' A
#
# COMPACT_ATOMS: atom_id res chain seq x y z
N MET A 1 -30.93 17.20 -6.59
CA MET A 1 -30.30 16.35 -5.56
C MET A 1 -29.52 15.27 -6.29
N THR A 2 -28.30 15.58 -6.73
CA THR A 2 -27.42 14.63 -7.42
C THR A 2 -26.65 13.87 -6.35
N GLY A 3 -27.19 12.74 -5.89
CA GLY A 3 -26.46 11.82 -5.04
C GLY A 3 -25.35 11.18 -5.86
N TYR A 4 -24.12 11.18 -5.33
CA TYR A 4 -23.05 10.38 -5.89
C TYR A 4 -23.53 8.92 -6.03
N PRO A 5 -23.17 8.20 -7.11
CA PRO A 5 -23.55 6.82 -7.26
C PRO A 5 -23.08 6.00 -6.05
N ASN A 6 -24.01 5.31 -5.38
CA ASN A 6 -23.79 4.50 -4.18
C ASN A 6 -23.09 3.15 -4.47
N VAL A 7 -22.29 3.05 -5.53
CA VAL A 7 -21.57 1.82 -5.87
C VAL A 7 -20.12 1.96 -5.44
N VAL A 8 -19.76 1.29 -4.35
CA VAL A 8 -18.36 1.17 -3.91
C VAL A 8 -17.68 0.12 -4.77
N GLN A 9 -16.63 0.52 -5.48
CA GLN A 9 -15.73 -0.41 -6.16
C GLN A 9 -14.58 -0.75 -5.22
N VAL A 10 -14.31 -2.05 -5.06
CA VAL A 10 -13.20 -2.58 -4.26
C VAL A 10 -12.16 -3.13 -5.23
N ASP A 11 -10.89 -2.84 -4.97
CA ASP A 11 -9.77 -3.35 -5.77
C ASP A 11 -8.64 -3.75 -4.83
N ASP A 12 -8.17 -5.00 -4.94
CA ASP A 12 -7.10 -5.54 -4.09
C ASP A 12 -5.78 -4.77 -4.23
N ARG A 13 -5.58 -4.07 -5.35
CA ARG A 13 -4.39 -3.24 -5.57
C ARG A 13 -4.41 -1.94 -4.77
N LEU A 14 -5.54 -1.59 -4.14
CA LEU A 14 -5.67 -0.42 -3.27
C LEU A 14 -5.59 -0.74 -1.77
N GLN A 15 -5.32 -1.99 -1.40
CA GLN A 15 -5.07 -2.37 0.00
C GLN A 15 -3.81 -1.68 0.55
N GLU A 16 -3.80 -1.47 1.87
CA GLU A 16 -2.62 -0.99 2.63
C GLU A 16 -1.38 -1.86 2.37
N LEU A 17 -0.20 -1.34 2.69
CA LEU A 17 1.07 -2.06 2.69
C LEU A 17 0.99 -3.34 3.54
N GLU A 18 1.34 -4.48 2.94
CA GLU A 18 1.41 -5.75 3.68
C GLU A 18 2.59 -5.74 4.66
N GLN A 19 2.31 -5.97 5.94
CA GLN A 19 3.33 -5.97 6.99
C GLN A 19 3.93 -7.35 7.27
N GLY A 20 3.44 -8.40 6.59
CA GLY A 20 3.96 -9.75 6.71
C GLY A 20 3.92 -10.23 8.16
N GLU A 21 5.06 -10.65 8.70
CA GLU A 21 5.15 -11.13 10.09
C GLU A 21 4.84 -10.06 11.15
N TRP A 22 4.81 -8.78 10.77
CA TRP A 22 4.47 -7.67 11.66
C TRP A 22 2.97 -7.39 11.74
N THR A 23 2.16 -7.99 10.86
CA THR A 23 0.71 -7.86 10.89
C THR A 23 0.16 -8.27 12.26
N GLY A 24 -0.63 -7.37 12.88
CA GLY A 24 -1.19 -7.54 14.21
C GLY A 24 -0.21 -7.31 15.38
N ARG A 25 1.06 -6.99 15.13
CA ARG A 25 2.04 -6.68 16.20
C ARG A 25 2.03 -5.21 16.58
N LEU A 26 2.26 -4.94 17.87
CA LEU A 26 2.50 -3.59 18.35
C LEU A 26 3.82 -3.04 17.83
N ARG A 27 3.81 -1.78 17.42
CA ARG A 27 5.01 -1.05 16.96
C ARG A 27 6.16 -1.10 17.97
N ALA A 28 5.85 -1.04 19.27
CA ALA A 28 6.85 -1.14 20.34
C ALA A 28 7.65 -2.46 20.32
N ASN A 29 7.08 -3.51 19.72
CA ASN A 29 7.72 -4.83 19.63
C ASN A 29 8.47 -5.03 18.30
N THR A 30 8.34 -4.12 17.33
CA THR A 30 8.95 -4.25 15.99
C THR A 30 9.97 -3.13 15.69
N TYR A 31 9.71 -1.90 16.15
CA TYR A 31 10.56 -0.72 15.96
C TYR A 31 11.60 -0.56 17.07
N THR A 32 12.47 -1.56 17.23
CA THR A 32 13.66 -1.42 18.08
C THR A 32 14.61 -0.35 17.52
N PRO A 33 15.56 0.20 18.30
CA PRO A 33 16.53 1.17 17.79
C PRO A 33 17.32 0.64 16.58
N THR A 34 17.76 -0.62 16.62
CA THR A 34 18.46 -1.27 15.50
C THR A 34 17.59 -1.38 14.26
N MET A 35 16.32 -1.79 14.44
CA MET A 35 15.38 -1.89 13.32
C MET A 35 15.06 -0.52 12.74
N SER A 36 14.85 0.49 13.60
CA SER A 36 14.58 1.87 13.18
C SER A 36 15.74 2.44 12.38
N ALA A 37 16.98 2.19 12.80
CA ALA A 37 18.17 2.57 12.03
C ALA A 37 18.25 1.84 10.68
N ARG A 38 17.81 0.57 10.61
CA ARG A 38 17.70 -0.17 9.34
C ARG A 38 16.65 0.44 8.43
N ILE A 39 15.45 0.72 8.94
CA ILE A 39 14.37 1.38 8.19
C ILE A 39 14.86 2.71 7.62
N ALA A 40 15.52 3.54 8.43
CA ALA A 40 16.04 4.83 8.00
C ALA A 40 17.08 4.71 6.87
N ARG A 41 17.97 3.70 6.92
CA ARG A 41 18.96 3.45 5.86
C ARG A 41 18.34 2.87 4.59
N SER A 42 17.34 2.01 4.72
CA SER A 42 16.66 1.35 3.60
C SER A 42 15.66 2.27 2.89
N GLY A 43 15.14 3.29 3.57
CA GLY A 43 14.20 4.24 2.98
C GLY A 43 12.96 3.54 2.42
N VAL A 44 12.58 3.87 1.18
CA VAL A 44 11.41 3.29 0.50
C VAL A 44 11.54 1.81 0.17
N ASP A 45 12.75 1.26 0.27
CA ASP A 45 13.07 -0.14 -0.04
C ASP A 45 13.05 -1.03 1.21
N PHE A 46 12.73 -0.46 2.39
CA PHE A 46 12.50 -1.29 3.57
C PHE A 46 11.20 -2.08 3.40
N ALA A 47 11.28 -3.40 3.57
CA ALA A 47 10.14 -4.29 3.78
C ALA A 47 10.25 -4.95 5.15
N ALA A 48 9.12 -5.07 5.85
CA ALA A 48 9.03 -5.95 7.02
C ALA A 48 9.27 -7.42 6.58
N PRO A 49 9.71 -8.31 7.47
CA PRO A 49 9.87 -9.73 7.12
C PRO A 49 8.58 -10.32 6.52
N GLY A 50 8.69 -10.80 5.27
CA GLY A 50 7.55 -11.33 4.52
C GLY A 50 6.51 -10.29 4.06
N GLY A 51 6.78 -9.00 4.22
CA GLY A 51 5.90 -7.90 3.82
C GLY A 51 6.35 -7.19 2.54
N GLU A 52 5.66 -6.10 2.23
CA GLU A 52 5.96 -5.21 1.11
C GLU A 52 6.85 -4.02 1.56
N SER A 53 7.61 -3.45 0.61
CA SER A 53 8.20 -2.13 0.76
C SER A 53 7.29 -1.02 0.23
N MET A 54 7.58 0.24 0.56
CA MET A 54 6.86 1.38 -0.01
C MET A 54 7.01 1.45 -1.53
N ARG A 55 8.15 0.99 -2.07
CA ARG A 55 8.33 0.87 -3.53
C ARG A 55 7.37 -0.15 -4.13
N ASP A 56 7.21 -1.31 -3.50
CA ASP A 56 6.34 -2.38 -4.01
C ASP A 56 4.87 -1.93 -4.03
N VAL A 57 4.40 -1.32 -2.94
CA VAL A 57 3.06 -0.72 -2.86
C VAL A 57 2.88 0.36 -3.92
N GLY A 58 3.88 1.23 -4.10
CA GLY A 58 3.86 2.27 -5.12
C GLY A 58 3.72 1.71 -6.54
N GLN A 59 4.41 0.60 -6.85
CA GLN A 59 4.29 -0.08 -8.14
C GLN A 59 2.91 -0.72 -8.32
N ARG A 60 2.38 -1.37 -7.28
CA ARG A 60 1.03 -1.96 -7.28
C ARG A 60 -0.04 -0.90 -7.51
N MET A 61 0.00 0.22 -6.78
CA MET A 61 -0.94 1.34 -6.96
C MET A 61 -0.76 2.05 -8.30
N TYR A 62 0.48 2.17 -8.80
CA TYR A 62 0.73 2.71 -10.13
C TYR A 62 0.11 1.84 -11.23
N SER A 63 0.19 0.51 -11.09
CA SER A 63 -0.47 -0.43 -12.03
C SER A 63 -1.99 -0.26 -12.04
N TRP A 64 -2.59 0.00 -10.87
CA TRP A 64 -4.01 0.32 -10.74
C TRP A 64 -4.37 1.63 -11.45
N LEU A 65 -3.60 2.70 -11.20
CA LEU A 65 -3.83 3.98 -11.85
C LEU A 65 -3.76 3.86 -13.38
N ARG A 66 -2.82 3.06 -13.89
CA ARG A 66 -2.68 2.82 -15.34
C ARG A 66 -3.83 2.03 -15.95
N SER A 67 -4.45 1.11 -15.21
CA SER A 67 -5.66 0.44 -15.72
C SER A 67 -6.79 1.43 -15.96
N LEU A 68 -6.97 2.43 -15.08
CA LEU A 68 -8.01 3.46 -15.29
C LEU A 68 -7.80 4.27 -16.58
N ALA A 69 -6.55 4.58 -16.92
CA ALA A 69 -6.25 5.31 -18.14
C ALA A 69 -6.44 4.46 -19.41
N SER A 70 -6.36 3.13 -19.28
CA SER A 70 -6.51 2.18 -20.40
C SER A 70 -7.99 1.89 -20.70
N ASP A 71 -8.87 2.04 -19.71
CA ASP A 71 -10.31 1.80 -19.82
C ASP A 71 -11.08 2.96 -20.51
N GLY A 72 -10.38 4.04 -20.90
CA GLY A 72 -11.01 5.25 -21.42
C GLY A 72 -11.71 6.07 -20.33
N PRO A 73 -12.26 7.26 -20.65
CA PRO A 73 -12.99 8.04 -19.65
C PRO A 73 -14.19 7.24 -19.13
N VAL A 74 -14.22 7.03 -17.83
CA VAL A 74 -15.39 6.45 -17.15
C VAL A 74 -16.54 7.45 -17.32
N SER A 75 -17.55 7.10 -18.12
CA SER A 75 -18.78 7.88 -18.18
C SER A 75 -19.51 7.75 -16.84
N PHE A 76 -19.62 8.87 -16.13
CA PHE A 76 -20.49 9.04 -14.96
C PHE A 76 -21.87 9.53 -15.37
#